data_AF-A0A023DZ61-F1
#
_entry.id   AF-A0A023DZ61-F1
#
_cell.length_a   1.000
_cell.length_b   1.000
_cell.length_c   1.000
_cell.angle_alpha   90.00
_cell.angle_beta   90.00
_cell.angle_gamma   90.00
#
_symmetry.space_group_name_H-M   'P 1'
#
loop_
_entity.id
_entity.type
_entity.pdbx_description
1 polymer ?
#
loop_
_entity_poly.entity_id
_entity_poly.type
_entity_poly.pdbx_seq_one_letter_code
_entity_poly.pdbx_strand_id
1 'polypeptide(L)'
;MGTMPGMCNEYDGLLCNTVIFGGKEKSFWEKNDYNMSETIPWREFRNKQDQVGRNLFSNYHFQKEDGVRTNFIKLPGFVDGSCLWSHLGVTPKYMMKILKNCVEKLQEKLLENLTDKDQDFDLLSEISEIVQALDPLGLSNKNNNPDALKDFENLLQNSEKVIKQWYKLVKKHGGTVFNVNEEPENVSLSQNQKLANNLPSNSRDAIRPPNGETFFEVMSKYLQTNIAIFSKKSSESPQINRFFKCIGAKHWLYLIQSRDGNHYDILVEKGEPVSRAIIAEMDSFLKSKKN
;
A
#
# COMPACT_ATOMS: atom_id res chain seq x y z
N MET A 1 -5.02 -22.92 10.78
CA MET A 1 -6.43 -22.55 11.03
C MET A 1 -6.59 -21.09 10.66
N GLY A 2 -7.34 -20.79 9.60
CA GLY A 2 -7.59 -19.42 9.18
C GLY A 2 -8.72 -18.84 10.02
N THR A 3 -8.51 -17.67 10.62
CA THR A 3 -9.61 -16.83 11.09
C THR A 3 -10.45 -16.43 9.87
N MET A 4 -11.75 -16.70 9.92
CA MET A 4 -12.68 -16.16 8.93
C MET A 4 -12.74 -14.63 9.09
N PRO A 5 -12.95 -13.86 8.02
CA PRO A 5 -13.25 -12.43 8.14
C PRO A 5 -14.45 -12.25 9.08
N GLY A 6 -14.25 -11.42 10.10
CA GLY A 6 -15.28 -11.10 11.09
C GLY A 6 -16.00 -9.82 10.70
N MET A 7 -17.25 -9.66 11.14
CA MET A 7 -17.88 -8.35 11.14
C MET A 7 -17.26 -7.53 12.28
N CYS A 8 -16.69 -6.35 11.98
CA CYS A 8 -16.15 -5.44 13.03
C CYS A 8 -17.24 -4.89 13.93
N ASN A 9 -18.48 -4.94 13.46
CA ASN A 9 -19.66 -4.45 14.15
C ASN A 9 -20.86 -5.24 13.61
N GLU A 10 -21.60 -5.95 14.47
CA GLU A 10 -22.71 -6.84 14.09
C GLU A 10 -23.83 -6.10 13.31
N TYR A 11 -23.80 -4.77 13.31
CA TYR A 11 -24.81 -3.90 12.71
C TYR A 11 -24.43 -3.28 11.35
N ASP A 12 -23.19 -3.45 10.85
CA ASP A 12 -22.69 -2.65 9.71
C ASP A 12 -22.58 -3.38 8.35
N GLY A 13 -22.77 -4.70 8.30
CA GLY A 13 -22.64 -5.52 7.07
C GLY A 13 -21.22 -5.54 6.44
N LEU A 14 -20.32 -4.66 6.86
CA LEU A 14 -18.96 -4.55 6.34
C LEU A 14 -18.07 -5.72 6.77
N LEU A 15 -17.36 -6.27 5.78
CA LEU A 15 -16.31 -7.24 6.04
C LEU A 15 -15.05 -6.49 6.47
N CYS A 16 -14.55 -6.80 7.66
CA CYS A 16 -13.29 -6.27 8.13
C CYS A 16 -12.41 -7.41 8.68
N ASN A 17 -11.14 -7.09 8.92
CA ASN A 17 -10.27 -7.97 9.66
C ASN A 17 -9.50 -7.14 10.69
N THR A 18 -9.63 -7.52 11.96
CA THR A 18 -8.84 -6.93 13.04
C THR A 18 -7.64 -7.82 13.32
N VAL A 19 -6.46 -7.21 13.33
CA VAL A 19 -5.17 -7.91 13.46
C VAL A 19 -4.21 -7.06 14.29
N ILE A 20 -3.17 -7.70 14.84
CA ILE A 20 -2.06 -6.94 15.43
C ILE A 20 -1.20 -6.37 14.29
N PHE A 21 -1.15 -5.04 14.22
CA PHE A 21 -0.38 -4.27 13.27
C PHE A 21 0.50 -3.26 14.02
N GLY A 22 1.81 -3.46 14.00
CA GLY A 22 2.76 -2.65 14.76
C GLY A 22 2.55 -2.65 16.26
N GLY A 23 2.31 -3.85 16.80
CA GLY A 23 2.13 -4.07 18.23
C GLY A 23 0.79 -3.56 18.78
N LYS A 24 -0.08 -3.02 17.94
CA LYS A 24 -1.42 -2.56 18.31
C LYS A 24 -2.49 -3.28 17.50
N GLU A 25 -3.65 -3.46 18.09
CA GLU A 25 -4.82 -3.95 17.38
C GLU A 25 -5.29 -2.89 16.37
N LYS A 26 -5.42 -3.29 15.10
CA LYS A 26 -5.86 -2.43 14.01
C LYS A 26 -6.86 -3.18 13.13
N SER A 27 -7.97 -2.51 12.81
CA SER A 27 -8.96 -3.01 11.88
C SER A 27 -8.65 -2.57 10.46
N PHE A 28 -8.82 -3.49 9.51
CA PHE A 28 -8.63 -3.28 8.09
C PHE A 28 -9.96 -3.52 7.37
N TRP A 29 -10.40 -2.52 6.61
CA TRP A 29 -11.60 -2.59 5.76
C TRP A 29 -11.15 -2.67 4.31
N GLU A 30 -11.03 -3.89 3.82
CA GLU A 30 -10.59 -4.20 2.46
C GLU A 30 -11.45 -3.47 1.44
N LYS A 31 -10.83 -2.67 0.57
CA LYS A 31 -11.54 -1.86 -0.44
C LYS A 31 -11.86 -2.70 -1.67
N ASN A 32 -12.46 -3.87 -1.44
CA ASN A 32 -12.94 -4.75 -2.49
C ASN A 32 -14.32 -4.33 -3.01
N ASP A 33 -14.78 -4.92 -4.11
CA ASP A 33 -16.04 -4.52 -4.76
C ASP A 33 -17.24 -4.57 -3.80
N TYR A 34 -17.31 -5.60 -2.94
CA TYR A 34 -18.37 -5.74 -1.93
C TYR A 34 -18.40 -4.55 -0.96
N ASN A 35 -17.30 -4.30 -0.25
CA ASN A 35 -17.21 -3.22 0.73
C ASN A 35 -17.31 -1.82 0.08
N MET A 36 -16.87 -1.69 -1.17
CA MET A 36 -16.98 -0.45 -1.94
C MET A 36 -18.41 -0.18 -2.43
N SER A 37 -19.23 -1.24 -2.62
CA SER A 37 -20.64 -1.12 -2.97
C SER A 37 -21.53 -0.66 -1.81
N GLU A 38 -21.13 -0.94 -0.57
CA GLU A 38 -21.82 -0.50 0.63
C GLU A 38 -21.54 0.98 0.88
N THR A 39 -22.51 1.85 0.60
CA THR A 39 -22.32 3.30 0.59
C THR A 39 -23.25 4.04 1.55
N ILE A 40 -22.92 5.30 1.84
CA ILE A 40 -23.85 6.30 2.37
C ILE A 40 -24.05 7.43 1.36
N PRO A 41 -25.22 8.09 1.37
CA PRO A 41 -25.44 9.27 0.55
C PRO A 41 -24.49 10.42 0.91
N TRP A 42 -24.13 11.24 -0.08
CA TRP A 42 -23.26 12.40 0.11
C TRP A 42 -23.71 13.36 1.23
N ARG A 43 -25.02 13.55 1.40
CA ARG A 43 -25.58 14.39 2.47
C ARG A 43 -25.20 13.90 3.86
N GLU A 44 -25.22 12.58 4.06
CA GLU A 44 -24.86 11.97 5.33
C GLU A 44 -23.36 12.12 5.59
N PHE A 45 -22.53 11.88 4.57
CA PHE A 45 -21.09 12.13 4.66
C PHE A 45 -20.78 13.59 5.03
N ARG A 46 -21.45 14.57 4.39
CA ARG A 46 -21.29 15.99 4.73
C ARG A 46 -21.64 16.30 6.18
N ASN A 47 -22.75 15.77 6.70
CA ASN A 47 -23.12 15.96 8.11
C ASN A 47 -22.01 15.45 9.04
N LYS A 48 -21.37 14.35 8.66
CA LYS A 48 -20.23 13.78 9.40
C LYS A 48 -19.00 14.67 9.37
N GLN A 49 -18.69 15.28 8.22
CA GLN A 49 -17.63 16.28 8.11
C GLN A 49 -17.87 17.47 9.05
N ASP A 50 -19.12 17.90 9.18
CA ASP A 50 -19.51 19.00 10.06
C ASP A 50 -19.30 18.65 11.53
N GLN A 51 -19.62 17.41 11.92
CA GLN A 51 -19.44 16.92 13.29
C GLN A 51 -17.96 16.79 13.69
N VAL A 52 -17.10 16.36 12.78
CA VAL A 52 -15.66 16.12 13.09
C VAL A 52 -14.78 17.36 12.86
N GLY A 53 -15.28 18.35 12.13
CA GLY A 53 -14.57 19.59 11.78
C GLY A 53 -14.14 19.63 10.31
N ARG A 54 -14.73 20.53 9.53
CA ARG A 54 -14.45 20.69 8.09
C ARG A 54 -13.00 21.04 7.78
N ASN A 55 -12.28 21.65 8.72
CA ASN A 55 -10.88 22.04 8.58
C ASN A 55 -9.92 20.85 8.46
N LEU A 56 -10.35 19.63 8.79
CA LEU A 56 -9.55 18.41 8.61
C LEU A 56 -9.57 17.89 7.16
N PHE A 57 -10.40 18.47 6.30
CA PHE A 57 -10.59 18.03 4.92
C PHE A 57 -10.03 19.06 3.94
N SER A 58 -9.34 18.59 2.92
CA SER A 58 -8.76 19.43 1.87
C SER A 58 -9.45 19.17 0.54
N ASN A 59 -9.79 20.23 -0.20
CA ASN A 59 -10.39 20.12 -1.52
C ASN A 59 -9.29 20.04 -2.58
N TYR A 60 -9.47 19.14 -3.54
CA TYR A 60 -8.62 18.99 -4.71
C TYR A 60 -9.47 19.02 -5.97
N HIS A 61 -8.86 19.38 -7.09
CA HIS A 61 -9.51 19.39 -8.38
C HIS A 61 -8.65 18.60 -9.35
N PHE A 62 -9.18 17.48 -9.84
CA PHE A 62 -8.45 16.51 -10.64
C PHE A 62 -9.28 16.07 -11.84
N GLN A 63 -8.59 15.85 -12.96
CA GLN A 63 -9.17 15.22 -14.14
C GLN A 63 -9.24 13.69 -13.97
N LYS A 64 -10.42 13.11 -14.17
CA LYS A 64 -10.65 11.66 -14.21
C LYS A 64 -10.21 11.08 -15.56
N GLU A 65 -10.27 9.76 -15.67
CA GLU A 65 -9.86 9.03 -16.86
C GLU A 65 -10.72 9.38 -18.10
N ASP A 66 -12.01 9.64 -17.90
CA ASP A 66 -12.95 10.08 -18.93
C ASP A 66 -12.71 11.53 -19.42
N GLY A 67 -11.68 12.19 -18.88
CA GLY A 67 -11.34 13.57 -19.18
C GLY A 67 -12.17 14.60 -18.39
N VAL A 68 -13.17 14.19 -17.60
CA VAL A 68 -13.99 15.10 -16.80
C VAL A 68 -13.20 15.57 -15.58
N ARG A 69 -13.23 16.88 -15.33
CA ARG A 69 -12.65 17.45 -14.11
C ARG A 69 -13.66 17.47 -12.98
N THR A 70 -13.32 16.84 -11.87
CA THR A 70 -14.16 16.81 -10.67
C THR A 70 -13.45 17.35 -9.43
N ASN A 71 -14.24 17.80 -8.47
CA ASN A 71 -13.78 18.14 -7.14
C ASN A 71 -13.71 16.90 -6.26
N PHE A 72 -12.55 16.69 -5.64
CA PHE A 72 -12.32 15.63 -4.66
C PHE A 72 -12.10 16.23 -3.28
N ILE A 73 -12.47 15.48 -2.25
CA ILE A 73 -12.13 15.79 -0.87
C ILE A 73 -11.13 14.75 -0.37
N LYS A 74 -9.95 15.21 0.06
CA LYS A 74 -9.00 14.39 0.82
C LYS A 74 -9.55 14.15 2.22
N LEU A 75 -9.56 12.88 2.61
CA LEU A 75 -9.94 12.47 3.95
C LEU A 75 -8.73 12.53 4.91
N PRO A 76 -8.96 12.81 6.20
CA PRO A 76 -7.94 12.58 7.20
C PRO A 76 -7.66 11.07 7.33
N GLY A 77 -6.37 10.71 7.39
CA GLY A 77 -5.94 9.31 7.39
C GLY A 77 -4.60 9.10 8.10
N PHE A 78 -4.20 7.83 8.24
CA PHE A 78 -2.91 7.44 8.82
C PHE A 78 -1.76 7.97 7.96
N VAL A 79 -0.70 8.51 8.56
CA VAL A 79 0.47 9.11 7.88
C VAL A 79 1.74 8.28 8.03
N ASP A 80 1.62 7.04 8.47
CA ASP A 80 2.76 6.13 8.60
C ASP A 80 3.14 5.49 7.24
N GLY A 81 4.35 4.94 7.13
CA GLY A 81 4.82 4.29 5.88
C GLY A 81 3.97 3.10 5.42
N SER A 82 3.04 2.62 6.25
CA SER A 82 2.06 1.57 5.91
C SER A 82 0.65 2.09 5.64
N CYS A 83 0.48 3.41 5.52
CA CYS A 83 -0.80 4.04 5.29
C CYS A 83 -1.51 3.43 4.08
N LEU A 84 -0.78 3.18 2.97
CA LEU A 84 -1.36 2.63 1.77
C LEU A 84 -1.93 1.22 1.98
N TRP A 85 -1.25 0.33 2.74
CA TRP A 85 -1.85 -0.97 3.08
C TRP A 85 -3.16 -0.83 3.86
N SER A 86 -3.23 0.18 4.73
CA SER A 86 -4.42 0.47 5.52
C SER A 86 -5.54 1.03 4.66
N HIS A 87 -5.22 1.96 3.75
CA HIS A 87 -6.14 2.54 2.78
C HIS A 87 -6.72 1.51 1.81
N LEU A 88 -5.91 0.53 1.41
CA LEU A 88 -6.35 -0.62 0.62
C LEU A 88 -7.14 -1.63 1.48
N GLY A 89 -6.98 -1.57 2.80
CA GLY A 89 -7.57 -2.50 3.77
C GLY A 89 -7.00 -3.92 3.68
N VAL A 90 -5.76 -4.04 3.23
CA VAL A 90 -5.07 -5.32 3.08
C VAL A 90 -4.42 -5.71 4.40
N THR A 91 -4.76 -6.88 4.91
CA THR A 91 -4.17 -7.39 6.15
C THR A 91 -2.76 -7.94 5.93
N PRO A 92 -1.92 -8.01 7.00
CA PRO A 92 -0.59 -8.64 6.97
C PRO A 92 -0.56 -10.03 6.31
N LYS A 93 -1.60 -10.83 6.53
CA LYS A 93 -1.75 -12.18 5.93
C LYS A 93 -1.76 -12.13 4.40
N TYR A 94 -2.41 -11.12 3.80
CA TYR A 94 -2.58 -11.01 2.35
C TYR A 94 -1.50 -10.15 1.68
N MET A 95 -0.82 -9.24 2.41
CA MET A 95 0.30 -8.44 1.90
C MET A 95 1.32 -9.32 1.16
N MET A 96 1.73 -10.45 1.75
CA MET A 96 2.70 -11.36 1.13
C MET A 96 2.22 -12.02 -0.15
N LYS A 97 0.93 -12.40 -0.19
CA LYS A 97 0.35 -12.99 -1.40
C LYS A 97 0.35 -11.98 -2.55
N ILE A 98 0.02 -10.73 -2.25
CA ILE A 98 0.04 -9.63 -3.21
C ILE A 98 1.47 -9.38 -3.70
N LEU A 99 2.44 -9.23 -2.78
CA LEU A 99 3.83 -9.00 -3.16
C LEU A 99 4.39 -10.15 -4.01
N LYS A 100 4.04 -11.40 -3.70
CA LYS A 100 4.41 -12.56 -4.53
C LYS A 100 3.86 -12.43 -5.95
N ASN A 101 2.57 -12.09 -6.08
CA ASN A 101 1.96 -11.87 -7.39
C ASN A 101 2.61 -10.69 -8.14
N CYS A 102 3.05 -9.65 -7.44
CA CYS A 102 3.80 -8.54 -8.04
C CYS A 102 5.14 -9.01 -8.59
N VAL A 103 5.88 -9.83 -7.84
CA VAL A 103 7.16 -10.40 -8.30
C VAL A 103 6.95 -11.27 -9.54
N GLU A 104 5.96 -12.16 -9.52
CA GLU A 104 5.62 -13.01 -10.66
C GLU A 104 5.29 -12.16 -11.89
N LYS A 105 4.48 -11.11 -11.72
CA LYS A 105 4.10 -10.21 -12.82
C LYS A 105 5.27 -9.38 -13.35
N LEU A 106 6.16 -8.90 -12.47
CA LEU A 106 7.38 -8.19 -12.86
C LEU A 106 8.35 -9.11 -13.63
N GLN A 107 8.47 -10.37 -13.19
CA GLN A 107 9.27 -11.38 -13.89
C GLN A 107 8.74 -11.64 -15.30
N GLU A 108 7.41 -11.76 -15.47
CA GLU A 108 6.79 -11.87 -16.81
C GLU A 108 7.14 -10.67 -17.70
N LYS A 109 6.94 -9.44 -17.20
CA LYS A 109 7.28 -8.20 -17.93
C LYS A 109 8.76 -8.14 -18.31
N LEU A 110 9.65 -8.58 -17.43
CA LEU A 110 11.09 -8.63 -17.70
C LEU A 110 11.42 -9.62 -18.83
N LEU A 111 10.82 -10.82 -18.81
CA LEU A 111 11.03 -11.82 -19.85
C LEU A 111 10.52 -11.35 -21.22
N GLU A 112 9.39 -10.63 -21.25
CA GLU A 112 8.84 -10.00 -22.47
C GLU A 112 9.74 -8.86 -22.97
N ASN A 113 10.28 -8.03 -22.08
CA ASN A 113 11.17 -6.93 -22.46
C ASN A 113 12.58 -7.41 -22.84
N LEU A 114 13.06 -8.56 -22.38
CA LEU A 114 14.37 -9.10 -22.82
C LEU A 114 14.43 -9.47 -24.30
N THR A 115 13.28 -9.62 -24.98
CA THR A 115 13.22 -9.79 -26.44
C THR A 115 13.36 -8.48 -27.21
N ASP A 116 13.14 -7.31 -26.59
CA ASP A 116 13.35 -5.99 -27.17
C ASP A 116 14.58 -5.33 -26.51
N LYS A 117 15.57 -4.91 -27.30
CA LYS A 117 16.89 -4.49 -26.79
C LYS A 117 16.94 -3.19 -25.99
N ASP A 118 15.79 -2.59 -25.67
CA ASP A 118 15.72 -1.35 -24.92
C ASP A 118 15.43 -1.64 -23.44
N GLN A 119 16.35 -1.25 -22.57
CA GLN A 119 16.16 -1.34 -21.11
C GLN A 119 15.09 -0.34 -20.69
N ASP A 120 13.94 -0.85 -20.26
CA ASP A 120 12.87 -0.08 -19.67
C ASP A 120 13.28 0.40 -18.26
N PHE A 121 13.68 1.68 -18.15
CA PHE A 121 14.11 2.31 -16.90
C PHE A 121 13.01 2.32 -15.83
N ASP A 122 11.73 2.36 -16.23
CA ASP A 122 10.63 2.35 -15.27
C ASP A 122 10.48 0.95 -14.66
N LEU A 123 10.63 -0.11 -15.47
CA LEU A 123 10.66 -1.49 -14.98
C LEU A 123 11.82 -1.75 -14.01
N LEU A 124 13.02 -1.23 -14.29
CA LEU A 124 14.17 -1.36 -13.39
C LEU A 124 13.93 -0.66 -12.04
N SER A 125 13.25 0.50 -12.05
CA SER A 125 12.85 1.20 -10.83
C SER A 125 11.86 0.36 -10.02
N GLU A 126 10.84 -0.22 -10.65
CA GLU A 126 9.88 -1.11 -9.96
C GLU A 126 10.55 -2.35 -9.37
N ILE A 127 11.52 -2.93 -10.11
CA ILE A 127 12.31 -4.07 -9.65
C ILE A 127 13.14 -3.68 -8.41
N SER A 128 13.77 -2.51 -8.41
CA SER A 128 14.52 -2.04 -7.22
C SER A 128 13.61 -1.84 -6.01
N GLU A 129 12.43 -1.24 -6.22
CA GLU A 129 11.45 -1.05 -5.15
C GLU A 129 10.94 -2.37 -4.57
N ILE A 130 10.60 -3.37 -5.41
CA ILE A 130 10.15 -4.67 -4.91
C ILE A 130 11.27 -5.42 -4.18
N VAL A 131 12.53 -5.28 -4.63
CA VAL A 131 13.68 -5.86 -3.92
C VAL A 131 13.86 -5.20 -2.57
N GLN A 132 13.82 -3.87 -2.47
CA GLN A 132 13.89 -3.19 -1.18
C GLN A 132 12.70 -3.56 -0.28
N ALA A 133 11.52 -3.70 -0.87
CA ALA A 133 10.31 -4.10 -0.17
C ALA A 133 10.30 -5.58 0.23
N LEU A 134 11.10 -6.46 -0.37
CA LEU A 134 11.16 -7.89 -0.03
C LEU A 134 12.47 -8.29 0.66
N ASP A 135 13.52 -7.50 0.54
CA ASP A 135 14.78 -7.71 1.24
C ASP A 135 15.37 -6.40 1.79
N PRO A 136 14.65 -5.75 2.70
CA PRO A 136 15.04 -4.47 3.30
C PRO A 136 16.31 -4.57 4.15
N LEU A 137 16.73 -5.78 4.51
CA LEU A 137 17.96 -6.07 5.27
C LEU A 137 19.12 -6.50 4.36
N GLY A 138 18.92 -6.58 3.05
CA GLY A 138 19.93 -7.05 2.10
C GLY A 138 20.42 -8.47 2.36
N LEU A 139 19.59 -9.36 2.93
CA LEU A 139 19.95 -10.75 3.23
C LEU A 139 20.22 -11.60 1.99
N SER A 140 19.62 -11.23 0.86
CA SER A 140 19.84 -11.84 -0.45
C SER A 140 21.11 -11.33 -1.13
N ASN A 141 21.64 -10.18 -0.69
CA ASN A 141 22.81 -9.54 -1.27
C ASN A 141 24.03 -9.52 -0.34
N LYS A 142 25.09 -10.20 -0.77
CA LYS A 142 26.41 -10.15 -0.13
C LYS A 142 27.39 -9.20 -0.82
N ASN A 143 26.98 -8.53 -1.90
CA ASN A 143 27.88 -7.77 -2.76
C ASN A 143 27.82 -6.27 -2.49
N ASN A 144 29.00 -5.63 -2.51
CA ASN A 144 29.19 -4.20 -2.26
C ASN A 144 28.81 -3.29 -3.45
N ASN A 145 28.23 -3.84 -4.53
CA ASN A 145 27.90 -3.08 -5.74
C ASN A 145 26.43 -3.34 -6.12
N PRO A 146 25.55 -2.33 -6.05
CA PRO A 146 24.11 -2.50 -6.31
C PRO A 146 23.84 -2.65 -7.81
N ASP A 147 23.19 -3.75 -8.18
CA ASP A 147 22.72 -4.04 -9.54
C ASP A 147 21.31 -4.62 -9.43
N ALA A 148 20.30 -3.78 -9.69
CA ALA A 148 18.89 -4.10 -9.42
C ALA A 148 18.42 -5.39 -10.11
N LEU A 149 18.93 -5.71 -11.31
CA LEU A 149 18.58 -6.94 -12.02
C LEU A 149 19.18 -8.16 -11.34
N LYS A 150 20.48 -8.09 -11.02
CA LYS A 150 21.18 -9.17 -10.32
C LYS A 150 20.62 -9.39 -8.92
N ASP A 151 20.24 -8.30 -8.24
CA ASP A 151 19.63 -8.31 -6.92
C ASP A 151 18.25 -8.99 -6.97
N PHE A 152 17.47 -8.69 -8.01
CA PHE A 152 16.18 -9.32 -8.25
C PHE A 152 16.30 -10.80 -8.62
N GLU A 153 17.25 -11.17 -9.47
CA GLU A 153 17.56 -12.58 -9.78
C GLU A 153 17.97 -13.37 -8.53
N ASN A 154 18.82 -12.78 -7.68
CA ASN A 154 19.19 -13.36 -6.40
C ASN A 154 17.98 -13.50 -5.47
N LEU A 155 17.10 -12.50 -5.44
CA LEU A 155 15.87 -12.53 -4.65
C LEU A 155 14.90 -13.60 -5.15
N LEU A 156 14.78 -13.79 -6.48
CA LEU A 156 13.98 -14.87 -7.07
C LEU A 156 14.51 -16.24 -6.65
N GLN A 157 15.83 -16.45 -6.73
CA GLN A 157 16.49 -17.70 -6.31
C GLN A 157 16.34 -17.98 -4.81
N ASN A 158 16.28 -16.93 -3.98
CA ASN A 158 16.13 -17.04 -2.52
C ASN A 158 14.70 -16.77 -2.03
N SER A 159 13.74 -16.65 -2.94
CA SER A 159 12.41 -16.11 -2.67
C SER A 159 11.69 -16.86 -1.55
N GLU A 160 11.80 -18.19 -1.50
CA GLU A 160 11.23 -18.99 -0.42
C GLU A 160 11.78 -18.63 0.97
N LYS A 161 13.10 -18.44 1.09
CA LYS A 161 13.75 -18.11 2.36
C LYS A 161 13.35 -16.72 2.82
N VAL A 162 13.37 -15.78 1.88
CA VAL A 162 12.96 -14.39 2.10
C VAL A 162 11.48 -14.35 2.53
N ILE A 163 10.58 -14.96 1.75
CA ILE A 163 9.15 -15.05 2.05
C ILE A 163 8.90 -15.70 3.43
N LYS A 164 9.61 -16.77 3.79
CA LYS A 164 9.47 -17.44 5.10
C LYS A 164 9.88 -16.53 6.26
N GLN A 165 11.01 -15.81 6.15
CA GLN A 165 11.44 -14.84 7.16
C GLN A 165 10.45 -13.67 7.27
N TRP A 166 9.94 -13.22 6.12
CA TRP A 166 8.89 -12.22 6.03
C TRP A 166 7.61 -12.61 6.75
N TYR A 167 7.09 -13.80 6.50
CA TYR A 167 5.93 -14.31 7.23
C TYR A 167 6.15 -14.31 8.74
N LYS A 168 7.37 -14.63 9.21
CA LYS A 168 7.69 -14.56 10.64
C LYS A 168 7.63 -13.12 11.17
N LEU A 169 8.21 -12.15 10.47
CA LEU A 169 8.21 -10.73 10.86
C LEU A 169 6.80 -10.13 10.82
N VAL A 170 6.06 -10.38 9.75
CA VAL A 170 4.65 -9.98 9.59
C VAL A 170 3.79 -10.57 10.72
N LYS A 171 4.00 -11.85 11.07
CA LYS A 171 3.28 -12.49 12.18
C LYS A 171 3.66 -11.91 13.56
N LYS A 172 4.94 -11.58 13.76
CA LYS A 172 5.46 -11.11 15.06
C LYS A 172 5.18 -9.63 15.31
N HIS A 173 5.38 -8.79 14.30
CA HIS A 173 5.35 -7.33 14.41
C HIS A 173 4.20 -6.68 13.66
N GLY A 174 3.36 -7.48 13.02
CA GLY A 174 2.26 -6.98 12.20
C GLY A 174 2.71 -6.26 10.94
N GLY A 175 4.01 -6.24 10.62
CA GLY A 175 4.56 -5.61 9.43
C GLY A 175 5.06 -4.18 9.59
N THR A 176 5.29 -3.68 10.81
CA THR A 176 5.75 -2.28 11.01
C THR A 176 7.23 -2.10 11.41
N VAL A 177 8.05 -3.16 11.54
CA VAL A 177 9.38 -3.02 12.16
C VAL A 177 10.48 -3.72 11.36
N PHE A 178 11.50 -2.94 10.99
CA PHE A 178 12.87 -3.38 10.81
C PHE A 178 13.66 -3.07 12.08
N ASN A 179 13.85 -4.08 12.93
CA ASN A 179 14.89 -4.01 13.94
C ASN A 179 15.99 -4.95 13.48
N VAL A 180 17.04 -4.37 12.88
CA VAL A 180 18.21 -5.12 12.37
C VAL A 180 18.90 -5.91 13.50
N ASN A 181 18.58 -5.59 14.76
CA ASN A 181 19.10 -6.25 15.96
C ASN A 181 18.29 -7.47 16.40
N GLU A 182 17.12 -7.76 15.81
CA GLU A 182 16.46 -9.05 16.02
C GLU A 182 17.12 -10.08 15.09
N GLU A 183 18.21 -10.67 15.57
CA GLU A 183 18.97 -11.69 14.83
C GLU A 183 18.03 -12.81 14.33
N PRO A 184 18.17 -13.26 13.06
CA PRO A 184 17.70 -14.58 12.70
C PRO A 184 18.57 -15.60 13.45
N GLU A 185 17.95 -16.40 14.32
CA GLU A 185 18.57 -17.61 14.88
C GLU A 185 19.24 -18.38 13.72
N ASN A 186 20.58 -18.37 13.70
CA ASN A 186 21.47 -19.08 12.76
C ASN A 186 21.84 -18.41 11.41
N VAL A 187 22.06 -17.10 11.32
CA VAL A 187 22.87 -16.56 10.21
C VAL A 187 24.04 -15.74 10.76
N SER A 188 25.24 -16.28 10.63
CA SER A 188 26.51 -15.61 10.93
C SER A 188 26.68 -14.36 10.05
N LEU A 189 26.27 -13.21 10.59
CA LEU A 189 26.25 -11.90 9.93
C LEU A 189 27.16 -10.91 10.67
N SER A 190 28.46 -11.21 10.75
CA SER A 190 29.44 -10.29 11.34
C SER A 190 29.87 -9.14 10.41
N GLN A 191 29.38 -9.10 9.16
CA GLN A 191 29.72 -8.03 8.20
C GLN A 191 28.56 -7.07 7.87
N ASN A 192 27.30 -7.47 8.05
CA ASN A 192 26.15 -6.58 7.77
C ASN A 192 25.89 -5.54 8.88
N GLN A 193 26.44 -5.73 10.08
CA GLN A 193 26.32 -4.75 11.19
C GLN A 193 26.98 -3.41 10.88
N LYS A 194 28.05 -3.37 10.06
CA LYS A 194 28.73 -2.10 9.73
C LYS A 194 27.99 -1.24 8.70
N LEU A 195 27.15 -1.85 7.85
CA LEU A 195 26.31 -1.12 6.90
C LEU A 195 25.01 -0.62 7.56
N ALA A 196 24.42 -1.43 8.46
CA ALA A 196 23.22 -1.05 9.20
C ALA A 196 23.45 0.12 10.20
N ASN A 197 24.67 0.24 10.74
CA ASN A 197 25.02 1.31 11.69
C ASN A 197 25.17 2.70 11.05
N ASN A 198 25.14 2.81 9.72
CA ASN A 198 25.16 4.09 9.00
C ASN A 198 23.76 4.52 8.50
N LEU A 199 22.71 3.70 8.70
CA LEU A 199 21.35 4.17 8.47
C LEU A 199 20.87 4.96 9.70
N PRO A 200 20.35 6.19 9.52
CA PRO A 200 19.81 6.95 10.62
C PRO A 200 18.72 6.14 11.34
N SER A 201 18.78 6.14 12.67
CA SER A 201 17.90 5.48 13.65
C SER A 201 16.41 5.85 13.56
N ASN A 202 16.01 6.60 12.54
CA ASN A 202 14.66 7.04 12.25
C ASN A 202 13.89 6.12 11.28
N SER A 203 14.50 5.06 10.73
CA SER A 203 13.88 4.16 9.74
C SER A 203 13.06 3.02 10.37
N ARG A 204 12.20 3.33 11.35
CA ARG A 204 11.13 2.42 11.81
C ARG A 204 9.98 2.42 10.81
N ASP A 205 10.31 2.21 9.54
CA ASP A 205 9.32 2.25 8.48
C ASP A 205 8.64 0.90 8.39
N ALA A 206 7.31 0.94 8.48
CA ALA A 206 6.51 -0.21 8.18
C ALA A 206 6.78 -0.72 6.77
N ILE A 207 6.50 -2.00 6.53
CA ILE A 207 6.56 -2.63 5.20
C ILE A 207 5.82 -1.69 4.24
N ARG A 208 6.57 -0.99 3.40
CA ARG A 208 5.97 -0.07 2.43
C ARG A 208 5.55 -0.90 1.23
N PRO A 209 4.32 -0.77 0.74
CA PRO A 209 3.98 -1.32 -0.56
C PRO A 209 4.86 -0.66 -1.63
N PRO A 210 5.27 -1.40 -2.68
CA PRO A 210 5.90 -0.81 -3.85
C PRO A 210 4.98 0.25 -4.48
N ASN A 211 5.56 1.28 -5.09
CA ASN A 211 4.84 2.37 -5.75
C ASN A 211 4.73 2.16 -7.28
N GLY A 212 5.38 1.13 -7.81
CA GLY A 212 5.32 0.73 -9.22
C GLY A 212 3.91 0.48 -9.77
N GLU A 213 3.75 0.63 -11.09
CA GLU A 213 2.47 0.37 -11.78
C GLU A 213 2.03 -1.08 -11.61
N THR A 214 2.98 -2.01 -11.64
CA THR A 214 2.70 -3.45 -11.51
C THR A 214 2.03 -3.77 -10.16
N PHE A 215 2.41 -3.08 -9.09
CA PHE A 215 1.77 -3.25 -7.79
C PHE A 215 0.29 -2.86 -7.85
N PHE A 216 -0.04 -1.71 -8.42
CA PHE A 216 -1.41 -1.23 -8.48
C PHE A 216 -2.27 -2.01 -9.49
N GLU A 217 -1.68 -2.53 -10.57
CA GLU A 217 -2.34 -3.50 -11.45
C GLU A 217 -2.74 -4.77 -10.67
N VAL A 218 -1.80 -5.38 -9.93
CA VAL A 218 -2.06 -6.58 -9.12
C VAL A 218 -3.09 -6.27 -8.03
N MET A 219 -2.99 -5.11 -7.40
CA MET A 219 -3.92 -4.68 -6.35
C MET A 219 -5.33 -4.48 -6.88
N SER A 220 -5.51 -3.81 -8.03
CA SER A 220 -6.82 -3.59 -8.63
C SER A 220 -7.53 -4.90 -8.94
N LYS A 221 -6.79 -5.91 -9.41
CA LYS A 221 -7.29 -7.27 -9.66
C LYS A 221 -7.62 -8.01 -8.37
N TYR A 222 -6.76 -7.90 -7.36
CA TYR A 222 -6.97 -8.52 -6.04
C TYR A 222 -8.24 -7.98 -5.36
N LEU A 223 -8.43 -6.66 -5.36
CA LEU A 223 -9.59 -6.00 -4.78
C LEU A 223 -10.85 -6.09 -5.67
N GLN A 224 -10.70 -6.44 -6.95
CA GLN A 224 -11.76 -6.32 -7.95
C GLN A 224 -12.36 -4.90 -7.99
N THR A 225 -11.51 -3.90 -7.86
CA THR A 225 -11.89 -2.47 -7.77
C THR A 225 -10.93 -1.65 -8.62
N ASN A 226 -11.44 -0.64 -9.33
CA ASN A 226 -10.59 0.27 -10.10
C ASN A 226 -9.81 1.18 -9.16
N ILE A 227 -8.56 1.50 -9.47
CA ILE A 227 -7.72 2.40 -8.66
C ILE A 227 -7.30 3.60 -9.50
N ALA A 228 -7.50 4.80 -8.98
CA ALA A 228 -7.01 6.04 -9.58
C ALA A 228 -6.06 6.74 -8.61
N ILE A 229 -4.87 7.09 -9.08
CA ILE A 229 -3.84 7.76 -8.27
C ILE A 229 -3.54 9.11 -8.91
N PHE A 230 -3.73 10.17 -8.13
CA PHE A 230 -3.40 11.52 -8.52
C PHE A 230 -2.15 11.98 -7.78
N SER A 231 -1.25 12.67 -8.47
CA SER A 231 -0.12 13.32 -7.83
C SER A 231 0.08 14.73 -8.36
N LYS A 232 0.56 15.62 -7.49
CA LYS A 232 0.85 17.01 -7.82
C LYS A 232 2.18 17.40 -7.18
N LYS A 233 3.22 17.60 -8.00
CA LYS A 233 4.57 17.95 -7.51
C LYS A 233 4.64 19.40 -7.00
N SER A 234 3.87 20.32 -7.59
CA SER A 234 3.69 21.71 -7.17
C SER A 234 2.38 22.29 -7.75
N SER A 235 1.97 23.50 -7.34
CA SER A 235 0.83 24.21 -7.95
C SER A 235 0.91 24.30 -9.48
N GLU A 236 2.14 24.37 -10.00
CA GLU A 236 2.50 24.62 -11.40
C GLU A 236 2.90 23.34 -12.17
N SER A 237 3.18 22.23 -11.49
CA SER A 237 3.55 20.99 -12.16
C SER A 237 2.35 20.35 -12.86
N PRO A 238 2.53 19.74 -14.04
CA PRO A 238 1.48 18.95 -14.67
C PRO A 238 0.99 17.85 -13.71
N GLN A 239 -0.33 17.68 -13.69
CA GLN A 239 -0.99 16.64 -12.92
C GLN A 239 -0.60 15.27 -13.51
N ILE A 240 -0.09 14.36 -12.69
CA ILE A 240 0.19 12.98 -13.12
C ILE A 240 -0.91 12.09 -12.57
N ASN A 241 -1.61 11.41 -13.47
CA ASN A 241 -2.74 10.54 -13.16
C ASN A 241 -2.42 9.13 -13.64
N ARG A 242 -2.58 8.16 -12.74
CA ARG A 242 -2.47 6.74 -13.05
C ARG A 242 -3.81 6.08 -12.82
N PHE A 243 -4.26 5.27 -13.78
CA PHE A 243 -5.56 4.61 -13.74
C PHE A 243 -5.37 3.11 -13.95
N PHE A 244 -5.81 2.32 -12.98
CA PHE A 244 -5.69 0.87 -12.98
C PHE A 244 -7.08 0.25 -12.99
N LYS A 245 -7.50 -0.22 -14.16
CA LYS A 245 -8.82 -0.80 -14.37
C LYS A 245 -8.84 -2.29 -14.07
N CYS A 246 -9.89 -2.72 -13.38
CA CYS A 246 -10.23 -4.13 -13.24
C CYS A 246 -11.49 -4.43 -14.06
N ILE A 247 -11.41 -5.41 -14.96
CA ILE A 247 -12.53 -5.80 -15.81
C ILE A 247 -13.72 -6.23 -14.93
N GLY A 248 -14.88 -5.61 -15.16
CA GLY A 248 -16.11 -5.89 -14.41
C GLY A 248 -16.26 -5.10 -13.11
N ALA A 249 -15.22 -4.40 -12.64
CA ALA A 249 -15.31 -3.56 -11.45
C ALA A 249 -16.15 -2.31 -11.71
N LYS A 250 -17.09 -2.04 -10.80
CA LYS A 250 -18.00 -0.88 -10.88
C LYS A 250 -17.52 0.32 -10.08
N HIS A 251 -16.69 0.08 -9.07
CA HIS A 251 -16.29 1.08 -8.10
C HIS A 251 -14.86 1.55 -8.33
N TRP A 252 -14.56 2.77 -7.87
CA TRP A 252 -13.24 3.39 -7.93
C TRP A 252 -12.74 3.71 -6.53
N LEU A 253 -11.50 3.33 -6.24
CA LEU A 253 -10.72 3.84 -5.12
C LEU A 253 -9.83 4.99 -5.63
N TYR A 254 -10.07 6.19 -5.14
CA TYR A 254 -9.29 7.37 -5.50
C TYR A 254 -8.24 7.66 -4.42
N LEU A 255 -6.99 7.80 -4.84
CA LEU A 255 -5.85 8.07 -3.97
C LEU A 255 -5.14 9.35 -4.42
N ILE A 256 -4.63 10.12 -3.48
CA ILE A 256 -3.64 11.17 -3.74
C ILE A 256 -2.29 10.74 -3.17
N GLN A 257 -1.26 10.78 -4.02
CA GLN A 257 0.11 10.47 -3.64
C GLN A 257 0.85 11.76 -3.23
N SER A 258 1.61 11.69 -2.14
CA SER A 258 2.50 12.76 -1.71
C SER A 258 3.63 13.00 -2.70
N ARG A 259 4.29 14.17 -2.61
CA ARG A 259 5.34 14.57 -3.55
C ARG A 259 6.56 13.63 -3.56
N ASP A 260 6.87 13.04 -2.41
CA ASP A 260 7.98 12.11 -2.22
C ASP A 260 7.60 10.65 -2.53
N GLY A 261 6.36 10.41 -2.94
CA GLY A 261 5.86 9.11 -3.37
C GLY A 261 5.62 8.09 -2.24
N ASN A 262 5.93 8.46 -0.99
CA ASN A 262 5.93 7.54 0.15
C ASN A 262 4.62 7.50 0.92
N HIS A 263 3.70 8.42 0.64
CA HIS A 263 2.46 8.57 1.39
C HIS A 263 1.27 8.70 0.45
N TYR A 264 0.14 8.14 0.86
CA TYR A 264 -1.11 8.18 0.12
C TYR A 264 -2.22 8.59 1.05
N ASP A 265 -3.18 9.37 0.55
CA ASP A 265 -4.43 9.62 1.24
C ASP A 265 -5.60 9.21 0.35
N ILE A 266 -6.72 8.84 0.96
CA ILE A 266 -7.97 8.59 0.24
C ILE A 266 -8.62 9.91 -0.17
N LEU A 267 -9.10 9.93 -1.41
CA LEU A 267 -9.98 10.96 -1.94
C LEU A 267 -11.40 10.42 -2.09
N VAL A 268 -12.38 11.29 -1.91
CA VAL A 268 -13.79 11.03 -2.25
C VAL A 268 -14.29 12.06 -3.23
N GLU A 269 -15.08 11.64 -4.22
CA GLU A 269 -15.67 12.53 -5.24
C GLU A 269 -16.80 13.35 -4.61
N LYS A 270 -16.74 14.68 -4.77
CA LYS A 270 -17.68 15.58 -4.12
C LYS A 270 -19.06 15.48 -4.77
N GLY A 271 -20.05 15.07 -4.00
CA GLY A 271 -21.44 14.94 -4.46
C GLY A 271 -21.88 13.49 -4.66
N GLU A 272 -20.93 12.56 -4.71
CA GLU A 272 -21.18 11.14 -4.93
C GLU A 272 -21.38 10.36 -3.62
N PRO A 273 -22.06 9.20 -3.64
CA PRO A 273 -22.08 8.29 -2.50
C PRO A 273 -20.67 7.89 -2.06
N VAL A 274 -20.48 7.73 -0.76
CA VAL A 274 -19.17 7.38 -0.18
C VAL A 274 -19.24 5.99 0.43
N SER A 275 -18.26 5.13 0.12
CA SER A 275 -18.18 3.79 0.68
C SER A 275 -18.07 3.85 2.21
N ARG A 276 -18.86 3.01 2.89
CA ARG A 276 -18.82 2.82 4.33
C ARG A 276 -17.47 2.30 4.80
N ALA A 277 -16.77 1.50 4.00
CA ALA A 277 -15.41 1.03 4.32
C ALA A 277 -14.37 2.17 4.35
N ILE A 278 -14.56 3.21 3.53
CA ILE A 278 -13.73 4.43 3.58
C ILE A 278 -14.05 5.23 4.85
N ILE A 279 -15.33 5.33 5.20
CA ILE A 279 -15.79 6.10 6.37
C ILE A 279 -15.37 5.43 7.67
N ALA A 280 -15.47 4.10 7.76
CA ALA A 280 -15.06 3.32 8.92
C ALA A 280 -13.55 3.50 9.19
N GLU A 281 -12.74 3.53 8.14
CA GLU A 281 -11.31 3.79 8.26
C GLU A 281 -11.02 5.21 8.77
N MET A 282 -11.69 6.22 8.20
CA MET A 282 -11.59 7.61 8.66
C MET A 282 -11.95 7.71 10.14
N ASP A 283 -13.04 7.06 10.58
CA ASP A 283 -13.44 7.06 11.99
C ASP A 283 -12.42 6.37 12.89
N SER A 284 -11.87 5.24 12.44
CA SER A 284 -10.82 4.54 13.17
C SER A 284 -9.61 5.45 13.38
N PHE A 285 -9.21 6.20 12.35
CA PHE A 285 -8.15 7.18 12.46
C PHE A 285 -8.51 8.31 13.45
N LEU A 286 -9.69 8.91 13.32
CA LEU A 286 -10.13 10.01 14.19
C LEU A 286 -10.25 9.58 15.66
N LYS A 287 -10.70 8.34 15.93
CA LYS A 287 -10.71 7.77 17.28
C LYS A 287 -9.29 7.61 17.82
N SER A 288 -8.35 7.13 17.00
CA SER A 288 -6.95 6.95 17.39
C SER A 288 -6.22 8.25 17.75
N LYS A 289 -6.74 9.42 17.32
CA LYS A 289 -6.19 10.73 17.69
C LYS A 289 -6.70 11.27 19.03
N LYS A 290 -7.74 10.67 19.60
CA LYS A 290 -8.33 11.09 20.88
C LYS A 290 -7.78 10.32 22.08
N ASN A 291 -7.11 9.19 21.82
CA ASN A 291 -6.46 8.32 22.80
C ASN A 291 -4.94 8.45 22.72
#